data_AF-A0A100WQL2-F1
#
_entry.id   AF-A0A100WQL2-F1
#
_cell.length_a   1.000
_cell.length_b   1.000
_cell.length_c   1.000
_cell.angle_alpha   90.00
_cell.angle_beta   90.00
_cell.angle_gamma   90.00
#
_symmetry.space_group_name_H-M   'P 1'
#
loop_
_entity.id
_entity.type
_entity.pdbx_description
1 polymer ?
#
loop_
_entity_poly.entity_id
_entity_poly.type
_entity_poly.pdbx_seq_one_letter_code
_entity_poly.pdbx_strand_id
1 'polypeptide(L)'
;MGLSPEDVELLGAGVPFGILVPADGLMRLVPVVGGVVDALVGASAESVTTSDGLVFWFEGSADVAVNEVATLNLLSVSEFSPRTVPLLRGVVLITGRLAGGPGGLTHAQTKALRRESGPRWWKLWMLHMRVEGDAQRRARHR
;
A
#
# COMPACT_ATOMS: atom_id res chain seq x y z
N MET A 1 -11.36 7.12 -7.33
CA MET A 1 -10.65 7.88 -6.27
C MET A 1 -11.05 9.34 -6.39
N GLY A 2 -11.79 9.90 -5.43
CA GLY A 2 -12.00 11.35 -5.35
C GLY A 2 -10.79 12.00 -4.70
N LEU A 3 -10.28 13.09 -5.26
CA LEU A 3 -9.18 13.85 -4.67
C LEU A 3 -9.73 14.79 -3.60
N SER A 4 -9.11 14.79 -2.42
CA SER A 4 -9.37 15.81 -1.40
C SER A 4 -8.74 17.16 -1.79
N PRO A 5 -9.16 18.28 -1.17
CA PRO A 5 -8.49 19.57 -1.38
C PRO A 5 -6.98 19.52 -1.09
N GLU A 6 -6.57 18.78 -0.06
CA GLU A 6 -5.15 18.57 0.28
C GLU A 6 -4.41 17.82 -0.85
N ASP A 7 -5.04 16.82 -1.46
CA ASP A 7 -4.46 16.11 -2.61
C ASP A 7 -4.27 17.05 -3.81
N VAL A 8 -5.23 17.94 -4.06
CA VAL A 8 -5.17 18.92 -5.16
C VAL A 8 -4.05 19.93 -4.91
N GLU A 9 -3.93 20.45 -3.69
CA GLU A 9 -2.86 21.37 -3.31
C GLU A 9 -1.48 20.73 -3.46
N LEU A 10 -1.31 19.50 -2.99
CA LEU A 10 -0.06 18.75 -3.11
C LEU A 10 0.34 18.53 -4.57
N LEU A 11 -0.62 18.16 -5.42
CA LEU A 11 -0.39 18.01 -6.86
C LEU A 11 -0.03 19.35 -7.53
N GLY A 12 -0.69 20.44 -7.13
CA GLY A 12 -0.40 21.79 -7.61
C GLY A 12 0.98 22.31 -7.21
N ALA A 13 1.50 21.89 -6.06
CA ALA A 13 2.83 22.25 -5.57
C ALA A 13 3.98 21.56 -6.34
N GLY A 14 3.70 20.52 -7.13
CA GLY A 14 4.70 19.80 -7.93
C GLY A 14 5.74 19.04 -7.10
N VAL A 15 5.45 18.78 -5.82
CA VAL A 15 6.35 18.05 -4.92
C VAL A 15 6.25 16.53 -5.15
N PRO A 16 7.33 15.77 -4.90
CA PRO A 16 7.27 14.31 -4.90
C PRO A 16 6.22 13.82 -3.89
N PHE A 17 5.34 12.92 -4.33
CA PHE A 17 4.26 12.40 -3.49
C PHE A 17 4.16 10.87 -3.55
N GLY A 18 3.56 10.29 -2.51
CA GLY A 18 3.20 8.88 -2.40
C GLY A 18 1.70 8.74 -2.11
N ILE A 19 1.25 7.51 -1.91
CA ILE A 19 -0.13 7.21 -1.52
C ILE A 19 -0.10 6.54 -0.15
N LEU A 20 -0.76 7.15 0.83
CA LEU A 20 -1.00 6.56 2.13
C LEU A 20 -2.33 5.80 2.10
N VAL A 21 -2.31 4.57 2.58
CA VAL A 21 -3.49 3.70 2.76
C VAL A 21 -3.64 3.45 4.26
N PRO A 22 -4.47 4.23 4.96
CA PRO A 22 -4.76 4.01 6.37
C PRO A 22 -5.64 2.77 6.56
N ALA A 23 -5.90 2.39 7.81
CA ALA A 23 -6.73 1.24 8.16
C ALA A 23 -8.21 1.40 7.77
N ASP A 24 -8.67 2.65 7.56
CA ASP A 24 -10.01 2.95 7.04
C ASP A 24 -10.16 2.69 5.54
N GLY A 25 -9.05 2.39 4.85
CA GLY A 25 -9.01 2.11 3.41
C GLY A 25 -9.12 3.35 2.52
N LEU A 26 -9.23 4.55 3.08
CA LEU A 26 -9.34 5.80 2.33
C LEU A 26 -7.95 6.28 1.91
N MET A 27 -7.61 5.98 0.66
CA MET A 27 -6.33 6.38 0.08
C MET A 27 -6.21 7.90 -0.08
N ARG A 28 -5.07 8.45 0.34
CA ARG A 28 -4.75 9.89 0.26
C ARG A 28 -3.32 10.10 -0.22
N LEU A 29 -3.05 11.21 -0.89
CA LEU A 29 -1.70 11.59 -1.29
C LEU A 29 -0.95 12.19 -0.11
N VAL A 30 0.35 11.92 -0.04
CA VAL A 30 1.24 12.48 0.99
C VAL A 30 2.56 12.91 0.37
N PRO A 31 3.18 14.00 0.83
CA PRO A 31 4.52 14.39 0.36
C PRO A 31 5.54 13.31 0.73
N VAL A 32 6.45 13.00 -0.20
CA VAL A 32 7.58 12.10 0.06
C VAL A 32 8.81 12.94 0.38
N VAL A 33 9.06 13.07 1.68
CA VAL A 33 10.21 13.79 2.26
C VAL A 33 11.06 12.83 3.09
N GLY A 34 12.25 13.28 3.52
CA GLY A 34 13.13 12.48 4.38
C GLY A 34 12.40 12.02 5.65
N GLY A 35 12.51 10.73 5.99
CA GLY A 35 11.88 10.15 7.19
C GLY A 35 10.37 9.86 7.08
N VAL A 36 9.76 10.02 5.90
CA VAL A 36 8.31 9.81 5.72
C VAL A 36 7.83 8.40 6.09
N VAL A 37 8.67 7.37 5.88
CA VAL A 37 8.35 5.98 6.23
C VAL A 37 8.26 5.83 7.75
N ASP A 38 9.28 6.28 8.48
CA ASP A 38 9.29 6.23 9.94
C ASP A 38 8.13 7.05 10.55
N ALA A 39 7.83 8.19 9.95
CA ALA A 39 6.77 9.09 10.43
C ALA A 39 5.35 8.53 10.21
N LEU A 40 5.10 7.81 9.10
CA LEU A 40 3.76 7.37 8.72
C LEU A 40 3.49 5.88 8.98
N VAL A 41 4.52 5.04 8.91
CA VAL A 41 4.42 3.58 9.06
C VAL A 41 5.09 3.12 10.36
N GLY A 42 6.21 3.74 10.73
CA GLY A 42 6.96 3.44 11.94
C GLY A 42 8.36 2.89 11.67
N ALA A 43 9.22 2.93 12.69
CA ALA A 43 10.64 2.55 12.58
C ALA A 43 10.89 1.06 12.28
N SER A 44 9.90 0.20 12.51
CA SER A 44 9.93 -1.23 12.18
C SER A 44 9.22 -1.54 10.86
N ALA A 45 9.15 -0.57 9.94
CA ALA A 45 8.52 -0.77 8.65
C ALA A 45 9.27 -1.82 7.82
N GLU A 46 8.50 -2.74 7.26
CA GLU A 46 8.96 -3.66 6.22
C GLU A 46 8.58 -3.12 4.85
N SER A 47 9.17 -3.68 3.78
CA SER A 47 8.81 -3.29 2.42
C SER A 47 8.73 -4.44 1.43
N VAL A 48 7.84 -4.28 0.45
CA VAL A 48 7.75 -5.14 -0.74
C VAL A 48 7.87 -4.24 -1.97
N THR A 49 8.78 -4.58 -2.87
CA THR A 49 9.02 -3.83 -4.11
C THR A 49 8.50 -4.62 -5.32
N THR A 50 7.73 -3.97 -6.19
CA THR A 50 7.30 -4.58 -7.47
C THR A 50 8.36 -4.41 -8.56
N SER A 51 8.25 -5.20 -9.63
CA SER A 51 9.13 -5.11 -10.80
C SER A 51 9.18 -3.70 -11.42
N ASP A 52 8.06 -2.98 -11.38
CA ASP A 52 7.94 -1.59 -11.89
C ASP A 52 8.41 -0.53 -10.87
N GLY A 53 9.06 -0.95 -9.78
CA GLY A 53 9.69 -0.07 -8.80
C GLY A 53 8.72 0.64 -7.85
N LEU A 54 7.48 0.18 -7.73
CA LEU A 54 6.60 0.57 -6.62
C LEU A 54 7.10 -0.08 -5.34
N VAL A 55 7.13 0.67 -4.25
CA VAL A 55 7.52 0.19 -2.94
C VAL A 55 6.35 0.37 -1.97
N PHE A 56 5.90 -0.75 -1.41
CA PHE A 56 4.87 -0.79 -0.37
C PHE A 56 5.56 -0.92 0.98
N TRP A 57 5.52 0.12 1.80
CA TRP A 57 6.02 0.14 3.18
C TRP A 57 4.87 -0.15 4.13
N PHE A 58 5.05 -1.09 5.05
CA PHE A 58 3.98 -1.55 5.94
C PHE A 58 4.54 -2.02 7.28
N GLU A 59 3.67 -2.21 8.26
CA GLU A 59 4.08 -2.67 9.59
C GLU A 59 4.40 -4.17 9.58
N GLY A 60 5.59 -4.55 10.04
CA GLY A 60 6.04 -5.96 10.07
C GLY A 60 5.37 -6.83 11.14
N SER A 61 4.73 -6.23 12.14
CA SER A 61 4.13 -6.99 13.25
C SER A 61 2.93 -7.82 12.80
N ALA A 62 2.97 -9.11 13.09
CA ALA A 62 1.87 -10.04 12.83
C ALA A 62 0.63 -9.78 13.69
N ASP A 63 0.73 -8.98 14.76
CA ASP A 63 -0.40 -8.67 15.65
C ASP A 63 -1.36 -7.63 15.06
N VAL A 64 -0.91 -6.93 14.02
CA VAL A 64 -1.63 -5.85 13.37
C VAL A 64 -2.52 -6.40 12.26
N ALA A 65 -3.70 -5.79 12.14
CA ALA A 65 -4.67 -6.19 11.13
C ALA A 65 -4.13 -5.96 9.71
N VAL A 66 -4.54 -6.83 8.80
CA VAL A 66 -4.23 -6.69 7.37
C VAL A 66 -4.96 -5.48 6.80
N ASN A 67 -4.23 -4.68 6.03
CA ASN A 67 -4.77 -3.65 5.17
C ASN A 67 -5.17 -4.28 3.84
N GLU A 68 -6.45 -4.67 3.75
CA GLU A 68 -6.98 -5.37 2.57
C GLU A 68 -6.89 -4.50 1.31
N VAL A 69 -7.18 -3.19 1.42
CA VAL A 69 -7.08 -2.24 0.31
C VAL A 69 -5.65 -2.17 -0.22
N ALA A 70 -4.65 -2.02 0.66
CA ALA A 70 -3.25 -1.99 0.25
C ALA A 70 -2.80 -3.32 -0.36
N THR A 71 -3.22 -4.45 0.22
CA THR A 71 -2.89 -5.79 -0.28
C THR A 71 -3.51 -6.03 -1.67
N LEU A 72 -4.72 -5.54 -1.91
CA LEU A 72 -5.37 -5.56 -3.23
C LEU A 72 -4.63 -4.69 -4.25
N ASN A 73 -4.15 -3.51 -3.85
CA ASN A 73 -3.32 -2.67 -4.69
C ASN A 73 -2.05 -3.42 -5.09
N LEU A 74 -1.33 -4.03 -4.13
CA LEU A 74 -0.14 -4.83 -4.41
C LEU A 74 -0.44 -5.98 -5.39
N LEU A 75 -1.52 -6.73 -5.16
CA LEU A 75 -1.94 -7.82 -6.05
C LEU A 75 -2.24 -7.34 -7.49
N SER A 76 -2.72 -6.10 -7.64
CA SER A 76 -3.14 -5.55 -8.94
C SER A 76 -1.96 -5.00 -9.75
N VAL A 77 -0.89 -4.58 -9.08
CA VAL A 77 0.29 -3.95 -9.70
C VAL A 77 1.55 -4.81 -9.63
N SER A 78 1.39 -6.10 -9.37
CA SER A 78 2.49 -7.06 -9.30
C SER A 78 2.14 -8.37 -9.99
N GLU A 79 3.14 -9.25 -10.10
CA GLU A 79 2.97 -10.60 -10.64
C GLU A 79 2.56 -11.62 -9.56
N PHE A 80 2.31 -11.18 -8.32
CA PHE A 80 1.91 -12.09 -7.27
C PHE A 80 0.59 -12.80 -7.59
N SER A 81 0.49 -14.05 -7.15
CA SER A 81 -0.78 -14.76 -7.14
C SER A 81 -1.58 -14.37 -5.88
N PRO A 82 -2.92 -14.49 -5.89
CA PRO A 82 -3.72 -14.26 -4.68
C PRO A 82 -3.34 -15.17 -3.50
N ARG A 83 -2.70 -16.32 -3.75
CA ARG A 83 -2.23 -17.26 -2.71
C ARG A 83 -0.92 -16.82 -2.07
N THR A 84 -0.08 -16.11 -2.83
CA THR A 84 1.31 -15.81 -2.44
C THR A 84 1.57 -14.33 -2.24
N VAL A 85 0.64 -13.44 -2.60
CA VAL A 85 0.78 -12.01 -2.34
C VAL A 85 1.02 -11.78 -0.84
N PRO A 86 2.04 -11.00 -0.44
CA PRO A 86 2.24 -10.60 0.95
C PRO A 86 0.99 -9.92 1.52
N LEU A 87 0.64 -10.24 2.76
CA LEU A 87 -0.43 -9.54 3.47
C LEU A 87 0.17 -8.30 4.10
N LEU A 88 -0.21 -7.13 3.60
CA LEU A 88 0.29 -5.84 4.11
C LEU A 88 -0.51 -5.45 5.34
N ARG A 89 0.14 -5.04 6.42
CA ARG A 89 -0.51 -4.78 7.72
C ARG A 89 -0.42 -3.32 8.12
N GLY A 90 -1.39 -2.90 8.92
CA GLY A 90 -1.43 -1.56 9.51
C GLY A 90 -1.60 -0.47 8.46
N VAL A 91 -0.93 0.66 8.71
CA VAL A 91 -0.84 1.76 7.74
C VAL A 91 0.16 1.36 6.66
N VAL A 92 -0.22 1.55 5.40
CA VAL A 92 0.67 1.26 4.26
C VAL A 92 0.97 2.54 3.50
N LEU A 93 2.25 2.78 3.23
CA LEU A 93 2.72 3.87 2.38
C LEU A 93 3.23 3.29 1.06
N ILE A 94 2.68 3.77 -0.07
CA ILE A 94 3.11 3.39 -1.42
C ILE A 94 3.92 4.52 -2.02
N THR A 95 5.15 4.21 -2.46
CA THR A 95 6.10 5.17 -3.02
C THR A 95 6.73 4.63 -4.30
N GLY A 96 7.39 5.50 -5.05
CA GLY A 96 8.44 5.08 -5.98
C GLY A 96 9.75 4.84 -5.23
N ARG A 97 10.82 4.57 -5.97
CA ARG A 97 12.17 4.43 -5.41
C ARG A 97 13.09 5.52 -5.97
N LEU A 98 13.83 6.18 -5.09
CA LEU A 98 14.84 7.16 -5.47
C LEU A 98 16.08 6.97 -4.61
N ALA A 99 17.25 6.80 -5.24
CA ALA A 99 18.55 6.67 -4.55
C ALA A 99 18.58 5.62 -3.41
N GLY A 100 17.81 4.53 -3.53
CA GLY A 100 17.73 3.48 -2.52
C GLY A 100 16.73 3.73 -1.39
N GLY A 101 16.07 4.90 -1.35
CA GLY A 101 15.03 5.26 -0.39
C GLY A 101 13.66 5.51 -1.04
N PRO A 102 12.66 5.93 -0.24
CA PRO A 102 11.34 6.30 -0.75
C PRO A 102 11.47 7.51 -1.69
N GLY A 103 10.87 7.38 -2.88
CA GLY A 103 10.80 8.44 -3.88
C GLY A 103 9.35 8.77 -4.25
N GLY A 104 9.13 9.92 -4.87
CA GLY A 104 7.82 10.26 -5.42
C GLY A 104 7.37 9.25 -6.48
N LEU A 105 6.06 9.04 -6.58
CA LEU A 105 5.45 8.24 -7.62
C LEU A 105 5.62 8.91 -8.98
N THR A 106 6.06 8.13 -9.96
CA THR A 106 6.06 8.58 -11.35
C THR A 106 4.63 8.59 -11.93
N HIS A 107 4.44 9.26 -13.06
CA HIS A 107 3.16 9.24 -13.77
C HIS A 107 2.73 7.82 -14.16
N ALA A 108 3.67 6.98 -14.63
CA ALA A 108 3.40 5.59 -15.00
C ALA A 108 2.93 4.75 -13.80
N GLN A 109 3.62 4.89 -12.66
CA GLN A 109 3.27 4.23 -11.41
C GLN A 109 1.90 4.69 -10.88
N THR A 110 1.63 6.01 -10.93
CA THR A 110 0.32 6.57 -10.56
C THR A 110 -0.79 6.01 -11.45
N LYS A 111 -0.54 5.89 -12.75
CA LYS A 111 -1.49 5.31 -13.70
C LYS A 111 -1.73 3.82 -13.44
N ALA A 112 -0.70 3.06 -13.06
CA ALA A 112 -0.83 1.66 -12.71
C ALA A 112 -1.72 1.45 -11.48
N LEU A 113 -1.52 2.25 -10.42
CA LEU A 113 -2.34 2.20 -9.20
C LEU A 113 -3.78 2.67 -9.43
N ARG A 114 -4.02 3.52 -10.43
CA ARG A 114 -5.37 3.96 -10.84
C ARG A 114 -6.10 2.99 -11.74
N ARG A 115 -5.43 2.02 -12.36
CA ARG A 115 -6.09 1.09 -13.28
C ARG A 115 -7.08 0.23 -12.50
N GLU A 116 -8.37 0.47 -12.73
CA GLU A 116 -9.51 -0.37 -12.33
C GLU A 116 -9.52 -1.73 -13.05
N SER A 117 -8.36 -2.32 -13.34
CA SER A 117 -8.28 -3.75 -13.66
C SER A 117 -8.36 -4.51 -12.35
N GLY A 118 -9.52 -4.38 -11.69
CA GLY A 118 -9.80 -5.05 -10.43
C GLY A 118 -9.45 -6.53 -10.58
N PRO A 119 -8.76 -7.14 -9.60
CA PRO A 119 -8.55 -8.56 -9.60
C PRO A 119 -9.87 -9.25 -9.90
N ARG A 120 -9.89 -10.23 -10.83
CA ARG A 120 -11.09 -11.03 -11.12
C ARG A 120 -11.75 -11.44 -9.79
N TRP A 121 -13.08 -11.46 -9.70
CA TRP A 121 -13.82 -11.72 -8.47
C TRP A 121 -13.29 -12.89 -7.62
N TRP A 122 -12.79 -13.96 -8.25
CA TRP A 122 -12.19 -15.10 -7.54
C TRP A 122 -10.87 -14.75 -6.81
N LYS A 123 -10.08 -13.82 -7.34
CA LYS A 123 -8.87 -13.30 -6.70
C LYS A 123 -9.24 -12.50 -5.45
N LEU A 124 -10.31 -11.71 -5.52
CA LEU A 124 -10.86 -10.96 -4.38
C LEU A 124 -11.34 -11.93 -3.30
N TRP A 125 -12.13 -12.94 -3.68
CA TRP A 125 -12.65 -13.95 -2.75
C TRP A 125 -11.51 -14.73 -2.06
N MET A 126 -10.50 -15.16 -2.81
CA MET A 126 -9.35 -15.86 -2.22
C MET A 126 -8.52 -14.98 -1.30
N LEU A 127 -8.34 -13.70 -1.62
CA LEU A 127 -7.65 -12.79 -0.72
C LEU A 127 -8.46 -12.60 0.56
N HIS A 128 -9.77 -12.42 0.44
CA HIS A 128 -10.67 -12.27 1.58
C HIS A 128 -10.56 -13.46 2.54
N MET A 129 -10.58 -14.70 2.02
CA MET A 129 -10.37 -15.91 2.82
C MET A 129 -9.01 -15.91 3.56
N ARG A 130 -7.95 -15.37 2.95
CA ARG A 130 -6.63 -15.25 3.62
C ARG A 130 -6.64 -14.22 4.73
N VAL A 131 -7.34 -13.09 4.53
CA VAL A 131 -7.52 -12.04 5.54
C VAL A 131 -8.34 -12.56 6.72
N GLU A 132 -9.43 -13.26 6.46
CA GLU A 132 -10.24 -13.90 7.51
C GLU A 132 -9.46 -14.95 8.29
N GLY A 133 -8.71 -15.82 7.60
CA GLY A 133 -7.86 -16.83 8.23
C GLY A 133 -6.76 -16.21 9.11
N ASP A 134 -6.19 -15.08 8.69
CA ASP A 134 -5.26 -14.30 9.51
C ASP A 134 -5.93 -13.74 10.76
N ALA A 135 -7.11 -13.12 10.62
CA ALA A 135 -7.87 -12.59 11.74
C ALA A 135 -8.22 -13.68 12.76
N GLN A 136 -8.64 -14.86 12.30
CA GLN A 136 -8.91 -16.01 13.16
C GLN A 136 -7.65 -16.50 13.91
N ARG A 137 -6.48 -16.52 13.25
CA ARG A 137 -5.23 -16.88 13.92
C ARG A 137 -4.87 -15.88 15.01
N ARG A 138 -4.95 -14.57 14.73
CA ARG A 138 -4.67 -13.52 15.72
C ARG A 138 -5.61 -13.60 16.92
N ALA A 139 -6.89 -13.88 16.69
CA ALA A 139 -7.86 -14.06 17.77
C ALA A 139 -7.57 -15.25 18.70
N ARG A 140 -6.82 -16.26 18.23
CA ARG A 140 -6.42 -17.43 19.04
C ARG A 140 -5.13 -17.21 19.84
N HIS A 141 -4.34 -16.21 19.48
CA HIS A 141 -3.05 -15.89 20.11
C HIS A 141 -3.12 -14.68 21.06
N ARG A 142 -4.30 -14.08 21.22
CA ARG A 142 -4.61 -13.07 22.24
C ARG A 142 -5.28 -13.72 23.44
#